data_AF-A0A822B2S7-F1
#
_entry.id   AF-A0A822B2S7-F1
#
_cell.length_a   1.000
_cell.length_b   1.000
_cell.length_c   1.000
_cell.angle_alpha   90.00
_cell.angle_beta   90.00
_cell.angle_gamma   90.00
#
_symmetry.space_group_name_H-M   'P 1'
#
loop_
_entity.id
_entity.type
_entity.pdbx_description
1 polymer ?
#
loop_
_entity_poly.entity_id
_entity_poly.type
_entity_poly.pdbx_seq_one_letter_code
_entity_poly.pdbx_strand_id
1 'polypeptide(L)'
;MDIFLHDLNEAYSTGQLITDENIPMRYLDYAAIEKQLPMAAASTFWHEALREYKIDHFLSIPFDRHRLSEENRTGRGTSVCFDFGEDLSQAFIAYSSSYDITV
;
A
#
# COMPACT_ATOMS: atom_id res chain seq x y z
N MET A 1 7.95 -5.16 3.64
CA MET A 1 8.44 -6.44 4.19
C MET A 1 9.68 -6.92 3.46
N ASP A 2 9.85 -6.53 2.19
CA ASP A 2 10.99 -6.99 1.37
C ASP A 2 12.35 -6.59 1.93
N ILE A 3 12.48 -5.37 2.47
CA ILE A 3 13.70 -4.91 3.16
C ILE A 3 14.05 -5.85 4.33
N PHE A 4 13.08 -6.11 5.23
CA PHE A 4 13.29 -7.03 6.35
C PHE A 4 13.65 -8.45 5.89
N LEU A 5 12.98 -8.97 4.85
CA LEU A 5 13.26 -10.31 4.33
C LEU A 5 14.64 -10.38 3.65
N HIS A 6 15.06 -9.31 2.98
CA HIS A 6 16.38 -9.18 2.40
C HIS A 6 17.46 -9.20 3.49
N ASP A 7 17.34 -8.33 4.50
CA ASP A 7 18.28 -8.23 5.63
C ASP A 7 18.35 -9.56 6.41
N LEU A 8 17.20 -10.21 6.60
CA LEU A 8 17.12 -11.53 7.23
C LEU A 8 17.85 -12.59 6.42
N ASN A 9 17.65 -12.61 5.09
CA ASN A 9 18.30 -13.56 4.20
C ASN A 9 19.82 -13.33 4.15
N GLU A 10 20.25 -12.07 4.14
CA GLU A 10 21.66 -11.71 4.16
C GLU A 10 22.33 -12.09 5.48
N ALA A 11 21.70 -11.80 6.62
CA ALA A 11 22.20 -12.18 7.94
C ALA A 11 22.25 -13.69 8.12
N TYR A 12 21.28 -14.42 7.57
CA TYR A 12 21.27 -15.89 7.57
C TYR A 12 22.40 -16.46 6.71
N SER A 13 22.64 -15.87 5.54
CA SER A 13 23.65 -16.36 4.58
C SER A 13 25.09 -16.04 5.00
N THR A 14 25.32 -14.88 5.62
CA THR A 14 26.65 -14.41 6.05
C THR A 14 26.98 -14.75 7.50
N GLY A 15 25.97 -15.09 8.31
CA GLY A 15 26.10 -15.34 9.74
C GLY A 15 26.39 -14.08 10.56
N GLN A 16 26.37 -12.90 9.94
CA GLN A 16 26.58 -11.61 10.59
C GLN A 16 25.32 -10.76 10.43
N LEU A 17 24.85 -10.22 11.54
CA LEU A 17 23.78 -9.25 11.51
C LEU A 17 24.41 -7.90 11.14
N ILE A 18 24.23 -7.48 9.88
CA ILE A 18 24.65 -6.16 9.44
C ILE A 18 23.67 -5.17 10.08
N THR A 19 23.97 -4.72 11.29
CA THR A 19 23.36 -3.51 11.82
C THR A 19 24.00 -2.36 11.07
N ASP A 20 23.30 -1.83 10.08
CA ASP A 20 23.75 -0.63 9.38
C ASP A 20 23.73 0.54 10.37
N GLU A 21 24.86 0.77 11.04
CA GLU A 21 25.07 1.89 11.95
C GLU A 21 25.00 3.24 11.20
N ASN A 22 25.00 3.22 9.86
CA ASN A 22 24.88 4.40 9.01
C ASN A 22 23.45 4.68 8.55
N ILE A 23 22.40 3.99 9.06
CA ILE A 23 21.02 4.35 8.70
C ILE A 23 20.77 5.80 9.14
N PRO A 24 20.65 6.74 8.18
CA PRO A 24 20.68 8.17 8.49
C PRO A 24 19.35 8.65 9.10
N MET A 25 18.29 7.84 9.02
CA MET A 25 16.94 8.21 9.47
C MET A 25 16.23 6.98 10.02
N ARG A 26 15.77 7.06 11.28
CA ARG A 26 14.94 6.04 11.90
C ARG A 26 13.48 6.36 11.68
N TYR A 27 12.61 5.35 11.82
CA TYR A 27 11.16 5.56 11.73
C TYR A 27 10.64 6.61 12.74
N LEU A 28 11.29 6.72 13.90
CA LEU A 28 10.98 7.76 14.89
C LEU A 28 11.23 9.18 14.35
N ASP A 29 12.32 9.38 13.62
CA ASP A 29 12.66 10.67 13.03
C ASP A 29 11.64 11.05 11.94
N TYR A 30 11.23 10.07 11.13
CA TYR A 30 10.14 10.24 10.16
C TYR A 30 8.84 10.70 10.83
N ALA A 31 8.41 10.05 11.91
CA ALA A 31 7.19 10.42 12.64
C ALA A 31 7.28 11.83 13.25
N ALA A 32 8.46 12.23 13.73
CA ALA A 32 8.70 13.57 14.24
C ALA A 32 8.58 14.64 13.13
N ILE A 33 9.10 14.34 11.93
CA ILE A 33 8.98 15.19 10.74
C ILE A 33 7.52 15.27 10.27
N GLU A 34 6.83 14.14 10.17
CA GLU A 34 5.43 14.06 9.78
C GLU A 34 4.54 14.97 10.62
N LYS A 35 4.75 14.98 11.94
CA LYS A 35 4.00 15.84 12.86
C LYS A 35 4.22 17.35 12.62
N GLN A 36 5.37 17.73 12.08
CA GLN A 36 5.74 19.12 11.82
C GLN A 36 5.34 19.57 10.40
N LEU A 37 5.02 18.64 9.50
CA LEU A 37 4.68 18.95 8.13
C LEU A 37 3.30 19.65 8.06
N PRO A 38 3.20 20.80 7.38
CA PRO A 38 1.92 21.49 7.23
C PRO A 38 1.00 20.74 6.26
N MET A 39 -0.06 20.14 6.78
CA MET A 39 -1.03 19.36 5.99
C MET A 39 -2.23 20.17 5.47
N ALA A 40 -2.21 21.49 5.59
CA ALA A 40 -3.36 22.35 5.27
C ALA A 40 -3.81 22.22 3.80
N ALA A 41 -2.86 22.27 2.86
CA ALA A 41 -3.17 22.15 1.43
C ALA A 41 -3.78 20.78 1.07
N ALA A 42 -3.22 19.70 1.62
CA ALA A 42 -3.73 18.36 1.44
C ALA A 42 -5.13 18.19 2.06
N SER A 43 -5.35 18.76 3.25
CA SER A 43 -6.65 18.75 3.93
C SER A 43 -7.73 19.44 3.10
N THR A 44 -7.46 20.65 2.60
CA THR A 44 -8.39 21.38 1.72
C THR A 44 -8.69 20.58 0.45
N PHE A 45 -7.65 20.06 -0.21
CA PHE A 45 -7.81 19.25 -1.41
C PHE A 45 -8.72 18.04 -1.17
N TRP A 46 -8.46 17.24 -0.14
CA TRP A 46 -9.26 16.05 0.16
C TRP A 46 -10.69 16.39 0.59
N HIS A 47 -10.88 17.50 1.31
CA HIS A 47 -12.20 17.98 1.67
C HIS A 47 -13.03 18.34 0.43
N GLU A 48 -12.43 19.00 -0.56
CA GLU A 48 -13.10 19.34 -1.81
C GLU A 48 -13.32 18.12 -2.69
N ALA A 49 -12.30 17.28 -2.87
CA ALA A 49 -12.36 16.09 -3.72
C ALA A 49 -13.41 15.07 -3.25
N LEU A 50 -13.62 14.96 -1.93
CA LEU A 50 -14.55 14.01 -1.32
C LEU A 50 -15.88 14.65 -0.89
N ARG A 51 -16.10 15.94 -1.16
CA ARG A 51 -17.27 16.68 -0.66
C ARG A 51 -18.61 16.03 -1.00
N GLU A 52 -18.70 15.45 -2.19
CA GLU A 52 -19.92 14.82 -2.72
C GLU A 52 -19.86 13.29 -2.62
N TYR A 53 -18.77 12.74 -2.09
CA TYR A 53 -18.62 11.31 -1.92
C TYR A 53 -19.55 10.82 -0.80
N LYS A 54 -20.46 9.93 -1.16
CA LYS A 54 -21.37 9.29 -0.20
C LYS A 54 -20.65 8.16 0.50
N ILE A 55 -20.02 8.46 1.64
CA ILE A 55 -19.30 7.47 2.46
C ILE A 55 -20.22 6.29 2.85
N ASP A 56 -21.51 6.57 3.04
CA ASP A 56 -22.51 5.56 3.39
C ASP A 56 -22.98 4.71 2.20
N HIS A 57 -22.58 5.06 0.97
CA HIS A 57 -22.95 4.33 -0.23
C HIS A 57 -21.87 3.31 -0.60
N PHE A 58 -22.04 2.09 -0.13
CA PHE A 58 -21.15 0.99 -0.47
C PHE A 58 -21.21 0.62 -1.95
N LEU A 59 -20.07 0.22 -2.51
CA LEU A 59 -20.00 -0.34 -3.85
C LEU A 59 -20.83 -1.62 -3.91
N SER A 60 -21.78 -1.67 -4.85
CA SER A 60 -22.57 -2.87 -5.11
C SER A 60 -21.72 -3.88 -5.88
N ILE A 61 -21.11 -4.80 -5.15
CA ILE A 61 -20.38 -5.95 -5.70
C ILE A 61 -21.17 -7.24 -5.44
N PRO A 62 -20.97 -8.29 -6.26
CA PRO A 62 -21.62 -9.57 -6.03
C PRO A 62 -21.09 -10.19 -4.74
N PHE A 63 -21.91 -10.18 -3.69
CA PHE A 63 -21.59 -10.80 -2.41
C PHE A 63 -22.28 -12.16 -2.29
N ASP A 64 -21.53 -13.19 -1.92
CA ASP A 64 -22.11 -14.51 -1.60
C ASP A 64 -22.93 -14.48 -0.31
N ARG A 65 -22.68 -13.52 0.58
CA ARG A 65 -23.34 -13.36 1.88
C ARG A 65 -23.50 -11.90 2.25
N HIS A 66 -24.52 -11.60 3.05
CA HIS A 66 -24.70 -10.25 3.56
C HIS A 66 -23.53 -9.85 4.48
N ARG A 67 -23.09 -8.60 4.38
CA ARG A 67 -21.99 -8.07 5.20
C ARG A 67 -22.46 -7.95 6.66
N LEU A 68 -21.68 -8.50 7.59
CA LEU A 68 -21.92 -8.36 9.02
C LEU A 68 -21.64 -6.92 9.48
N SER A 69 -22.31 -6.48 10.55
CA SER A 69 -21.99 -5.23 11.24
C SER A 69 -20.53 -5.21 11.70
N GLU A 70 -19.94 -4.02 11.85
CA GLU A 70 -18.50 -3.86 12.13
C GLU A 70 -18.05 -4.61 13.38
N GLU A 71 -18.88 -4.63 14.42
CA GLU A 71 -18.64 -5.34 15.69
C GLU A 71 -18.55 -6.86 15.54
N ASN A 72 -19.11 -7.43 14.46
CA ASN A 72 -19.16 -8.87 14.20
C ASN A 72 -18.17 -9.32 13.11
N ARG A 73 -17.27 -8.44 12.66
CA ARG A 73 -16.27 -8.81 11.64
C ARG A 73 -15.20 -9.70 12.25
N THR A 74 -15.00 -10.87 11.65
CA THR A 74 -14.06 -11.88 12.15
C THR A 74 -12.60 -11.59 11.84
N GLY A 75 -12.32 -10.58 10.99
CA GLY A 75 -10.97 -10.27 10.50
C GLY A 75 -10.36 -11.35 9.60
N ARG A 76 -11.09 -12.42 9.27
CA ARG A 76 -10.59 -13.51 8.42
C ARG A 76 -10.67 -13.13 6.95
N GLY A 77 -9.58 -13.38 6.23
CA GLY A 77 -9.49 -13.20 4.79
C GLY A 77 -9.10 -14.50 4.08
N THR A 78 -9.30 -14.54 2.77
CA THR A 78 -8.77 -15.56 1.87
C THR A 78 -8.07 -14.84 0.74
N SER A 79 -6.94 -15.37 0.29
CA SER A 79 -6.25 -14.90 -0.90
C SER A 79 -6.48 -15.87 -2.06
N VAL A 80 -6.65 -15.30 -3.24
CA VAL A 80 -6.60 -16.02 -4.52
C VAL A 80 -5.48 -15.36 -5.31
N CYS A 81 -4.53 -16.15 -5.79
CA CYS A 81 -3.40 -15.67 -6.58
C CYS A 81 -3.63 -16.00 -8.05
N PHE A 82 -3.34 -15.04 -8.93
CA PHE A 82 -3.29 -15.23 -10.36
C PHE A 82 -2.12 -14.42 -10.89
N ASP A 83 -1.56 -14.86 -12.02
CA ASP A 83 -0.44 -14.22 -12.69
C ASP A 83 -0.85 -13.92 -14.13
N PHE A 84 -0.56 -12.72 -14.60
CA PHE A 84 -0.80 -12.29 -15.97
C PHE A 84 0.30 -12.75 -16.93
N GLY A 85 1.46 -13.18 -16.40
CA GLY A 85 2.62 -13.57 -17.18
C GLY A 85 3.38 -12.39 -17.77
N GLU A 86 4.58 -12.66 -18.29
CA GLU A 86 5.52 -11.63 -18.74
C GLU A 86 5.00 -10.87 -19.97
N ASP A 87 4.56 -11.59 -21.01
CA ASP A 87 4.16 -10.97 -22.29
C ASP A 87 3.00 -9.98 -22.12
N LEU A 88 1.97 -10.36 -21.35
CA LEU A 88 0.82 -9.50 -21.11
C LEU A 88 1.19 -8.31 -20.22
N SER A 89 2.03 -8.53 -19.20
CA SER A 89 2.53 -7.45 -18.35
C SER A 89 3.33 -6.42 -19.15
N GLN A 90 4.23 -6.87 -20.03
CA GLN A 90 4.98 -5.99 -20.92
C GLN A 90 4.06 -5.24 -21.89
N ALA A 91 3.04 -5.90 -22.44
CA ALA A 91 2.06 -5.26 -23.31
C ALA A 91 1.29 -4.14 -22.59
N PHE A 92 0.89 -4.34 -21.33
CA PHE A 92 0.23 -3.30 -20.52
C PHE A 92 1.16 -2.11 -20.24
N ILE A 93 2.43 -2.36 -19.89
CA ILE A 93 3.42 -1.29 -19.65
C ILE A 93 3.66 -0.47 -20.92
N ALA A 94 3.82 -1.13 -22.06
CA ALA A 94 4.02 -0.46 -23.34
C ALA A 94 2.79 0.39 -23.72
N TYR A 95 1.59 -0.15 -23.50
CA TYR A 95 0.35 0.58 -23.73
C TYR A 95 0.25 1.81 -22.83
N SER A 96 0.41 1.69 -21.52
CA SER A 96 0.28 2.82 -20.59
C SER A 96 1.28 3.94 -20.93
N SER A 97 2.52 3.56 -21.24
CA SER A 97 3.60 4.47 -21.59
C SER A 97 3.30 5.24 -22.88
N SER A 98 2.58 4.64 -23.83
CA SER A 98 2.16 5.34 -25.05
C SER A 98 1.10 6.42 -24.84
N TYR A 99 0.44 6.42 -23.67
CA TYR A 99 -0.57 7.41 -23.27
C TYR A 99 -0.12 8.29 -22.11
N ASP A 100 1.16 8.26 -21.72
CA ASP A 100 1.70 8.98 -20.55
C ASP A 100 0.97 8.63 -19.23
N ILE A 101 0.51 7.39 -19.11
CA ILE A 101 -0.16 6.85 -17.92
C ILE A 101 0.74 5.78 -17.28
N THR A 102 0.74 5.72 -15.95
CA THR A 102 1.46 4.70 -15.18
C THR A 102 0.57 3.49 -14.92
N VAL A 103 1.08 2.27 -15.17
CA VAL A 103 0.48 1.01 -14.65
C VAL A 103 0.62 0.96 -13.14
#